data_AF-A0A537UYE2-F1
#
_entry.id   AF-A0A537UYE2-F1
#
_cell.length_a   1.000
_cell.length_b   1.000
_cell.length_c   1.000
_cell.angle_alpha   90.00
_cell.angle_beta   90.00
_cell.angle_gamma   90.00
#
_symmetry.space_group_name_H-M   'P 1'
#
loop_
_entity.id
_entity.type
_entity.pdbx_description
1 polymer ?
#
loop_
_entity_poly.entity_id
_entity_poly.type
_entity_poly.pdbx_seq_one_letter_code
_entity_poly.pdbx_strand_id
1 'polypeptide(L)'
;MNIHDPNIATPKVTTGPLPASRKVYARPDAAPEVRVPVREIVLTEAAAEPPIPVYDTTGPYSDPDVTIDVEQGLARTRTAWVRERGAVEEYDGRAIQPVDNGNVSGKHLARNFPTVHRPLRAANGKPVTQLEFARAGVITKEMV
;
A
#
# COMPACT_ATOMS: atom_id res chain seq x y z
N MET A 1 -3.40 27.94 -9.26
CA MET A 1 -2.69 28.04 -10.55
C MET A 1 -1.73 26.86 -10.61
N ASN A 2 -2.10 25.78 -11.31
CA ASN A 2 -1.22 24.60 -11.40
C ASN A 2 -0.12 24.93 -12.40
N ILE A 3 1.12 24.99 -11.93
CA ILE A 3 2.29 25.16 -12.78
C ILE A 3 2.52 23.82 -13.47
N HIS A 4 2.30 23.78 -14.78
CA HIS A 4 2.59 22.61 -15.61
C HIS A 4 3.99 22.76 -16.21
N ASP A 5 4.94 22.01 -15.67
CA ASP A 5 6.30 21.87 -16.20
C ASP A 5 6.34 20.62 -17.10
N PRO A 6 6.67 20.71 -18.41
CA PRO A 6 6.86 19.53 -19.26
C PRO A 6 8.03 18.64 -18.81
N ASN A 7 8.92 19.15 -17.96
CA ASN A 7 9.96 18.40 -17.26
C ASN A 7 9.54 18.10 -15.82
N ILE A 8 8.45 17.35 -15.60
CA ILE A 8 8.09 16.87 -14.25
C ILE A 8 9.24 16.02 -13.73
N ALA A 9 10.09 16.64 -12.90
CA ALA A 9 11.03 15.93 -12.06
C ALA A 9 10.26 15.04 -11.10
N THR A 10 10.81 13.87 -10.80
CA THR A 10 10.26 12.95 -9.81
C THR A 10 10.02 13.72 -8.50
N PRO A 11 8.77 13.75 -7.99
CA PRO A 11 8.45 14.57 -6.84
C PRO A 11 9.24 14.07 -5.62
N LYS A 12 9.92 15.01 -4.95
CA LYS A 12 10.56 14.73 -3.67
C LYS A 12 9.47 14.66 -2.61
N VAL A 13 9.35 13.50 -1.96
CA VAL A 13 8.40 13.27 -0.88
C VAL A 13 9.13 13.10 0.44
N THR A 14 8.48 13.47 1.54
CA THR A 14 9.03 13.26 2.88
C THR A 14 9.13 11.76 3.14
N THR A 15 10.34 11.32 3.47
CA THR A 15 10.66 9.93 3.79
C THR A 15 11.58 9.89 5.01
N GLY A 16 11.75 8.69 5.55
CA GLY A 16 12.64 8.42 6.68
C GLY A 16 11.92 8.30 8.02
N PRO A 17 12.64 7.81 9.05
CA PRO A 17 12.05 7.55 10.35
C PRO A 17 11.44 8.81 10.98
N LEU A 18 10.31 8.64 11.65
CA LEU A 18 9.74 9.71 12.47
C LEU A 18 10.62 9.95 13.71
N PRO A 19 10.80 11.22 14.15
CA PRO A 19 11.68 11.54 15.27
C PRO A 19 11.42 10.70 16.53
N ALA A 20 12.51 10.33 17.23
CA ALA A 20 12.49 9.55 18.47
C ALA A 20 11.71 8.22 18.39
N SER A 21 11.60 7.66 17.18
CA SER A 21 10.86 6.42 16.97
C SER A 21 11.41 5.59 15.82
N ARG A 22 11.06 4.31 15.81
CA ARG A 22 11.46 3.37 14.75
C ARG A 22 10.26 2.59 14.24
N LYS A 23 10.28 2.27 12.94
CA LYS A 23 9.35 1.30 12.36
C LYS A 23 9.67 -0.08 12.90
N VAL A 24 8.65 -0.81 13.33
CA VAL A 24 8.74 -2.24 13.63
C VAL A 24 7.57 -2.96 13.00
N TYR A 25 7.66 -4.29 12.93
CA TYR A 25 6.63 -5.12 12.32
C TYR A 25 6.25 -6.26 13.26
N ALA A 26 4.99 -6.27 13.70
CA ALA A 26 4.41 -7.44 14.34
C ALA A 26 4.11 -8.50 13.28
N ARG A 27 4.24 -9.78 13.67
CA ARG A 27 3.98 -10.93 12.80
C ARG A 27 3.00 -11.86 13.49
N PRO A 28 1.80 -12.07 12.94
CA PRO A 28 0.85 -13.01 13.51
C PRO A 28 1.29 -14.45 13.26
N ASP A 29 1.11 -15.32 14.25
CA ASP A 29 1.49 -16.74 14.15
C ASP A 29 0.74 -17.46 13.02
N ALA A 30 -0.52 -17.07 12.78
CA ALA A 30 -1.36 -17.64 11.73
C ALA A 30 -0.94 -17.24 10.30
N ALA A 31 -0.12 -16.19 10.15
CA ALA A 31 0.39 -15.73 8.86
C ALA A 31 1.76 -15.05 9.02
N PRO A 32 2.85 -15.82 9.22
CA PRO A 32 4.18 -15.30 9.55
C PRO A 32 4.81 -14.40 8.46
N GLU A 33 4.33 -14.49 7.23
CA GLU A 33 4.72 -13.63 6.11
C GLU A 33 4.13 -12.21 6.21
N VAL A 34 3.09 -12.03 7.03
CA VAL A 34 2.40 -10.76 7.23
C VAL A 34 3.21 -9.88 8.17
N ARG A 35 3.47 -8.65 7.74
CA ARG A 35 4.21 -7.66 8.51
C ARG A 35 3.27 -6.51 8.83
N VAL A 36 2.70 -6.52 10.04
CA VAL A 36 1.78 -5.48 10.51
C VAL A 36 2.60 -4.29 11.03
N PRO A 37 2.50 -3.11 10.39
CA PRO A 37 3.34 -1.96 10.75
C PRO A 37 2.92 -1.39 12.10
N VAL A 38 3.92 -1.20 12.96
CA VAL A 38 3.82 -0.51 14.25
C VAL A 38 5.01 0.44 14.35
N ARG A 39 4.89 1.49 15.15
CA ARG A 39 6.01 2.36 15.47
C ARG A 39 6.29 2.30 16.95
N GLU A 40 7.55 2.14 17.32
CA GLU A 40 7.96 2.21 18.73
C GLU A 40 8.54 3.58 19.03
N ILE A 41 7.99 4.25 20.04
CA ILE A 41 8.55 5.49 20.58
C ILE A 41 9.59 5.12 21.64
N VAL A 42 10.83 5.56 21.45
CA VAL A 42 11.92 5.31 22.39
C VAL A 42 11.82 6.31 23.53
N LEU A 43 11.70 5.80 24.75
CA LEU A 43 11.69 6.61 25.96
C LEU A 43 13.13 6.89 26.42
N THR A 44 13.29 7.91 27.25
CA THR A 44 14.59 8.19 27.87
C THR A 44 14.96 7.07 28.85
N GLU A 45 16.26 6.79 29.01
CA GLU A 45 16.74 5.74 29.92
C GLU A 45 16.24 5.96 31.37
N ALA A 46 16.08 7.21 31.79
CA ALA A 46 15.58 7.59 33.11
C ALA A 46 14.14 7.12 33.38
N ALA A 47 13.33 6.87 32.34
CA ALA A 47 11.99 6.34 32.49
C ALA A 47 11.98 4.87 32.95
N ALA A 48 13.07 4.12 32.69
CA ALA A 48 13.18 2.69 33.01
C ALA A 48 12.00 1.83 32.48
N GLU A 49 11.43 2.23 31.35
CA GLU A 49 10.27 1.60 30.71
C GLU A 49 10.63 1.12 29.29
N PRO A 50 9.98 0.05 28.79
CA PRO A 50 10.16 -0.37 27.41
C PRO A 50 9.62 0.67 26.42
N PRO A 51 10.08 0.66 25.15
CA PRO A 51 9.52 1.51 24.10
C PRO A 51 8.01 1.33 23.96
N ILE A 52 7.29 2.41 23.67
CA ILE A 52 5.83 2.39 23.54
C ILE A 52 5.45 2.07 22.10
N PRO A 53 4.81 0.92 21.82
CA PRO A 53 4.28 0.63 20.49
C PRO A 53 3.02 1.45 20.23
N VAL A 54 2.96 2.11 19.09
CA VAL A 54 1.81 2.89 18.62
C VAL A 54 1.43 2.51 17.19
N TYR A 55 0.15 2.68 16.87
CA TYR A 55 -0.36 2.48 15.53
C TYR A 55 0.35 3.40 14.52
N ASP A 56 0.68 2.87 13.35
CA ASP A 56 1.46 3.61 12.35
C ASP A 56 0.92 3.43 10.92
N THR A 57 0.30 4.49 10.41
CA THR A 57 -0.27 4.56 9.05
C THR A 57 0.67 5.14 8.02
N THR A 58 1.91 5.48 8.38
CA THR A 58 2.87 6.10 7.45
C THR A 58 3.33 5.15 6.34
N GLY A 59 3.05 3.85 6.46
CA GLY A 59 3.46 2.84 5.48
C GLY A 59 4.99 2.74 5.36
N PRO A 60 5.50 2.31 4.18
CA PRO A 60 6.93 2.16 3.94
C PRO A 60 7.72 3.48 3.91
N TYR A 61 7.04 4.63 3.85
CA TYR A 61 7.71 5.93 3.73
C TYR A 61 8.58 6.28 4.94
N SER A 62 8.30 5.70 6.11
CA SER A 62 9.11 5.88 7.32
C SER A 62 9.99 4.67 7.67
N ASP A 63 9.98 3.65 6.82
CA ASP A 63 10.85 2.48 6.98
C ASP A 63 12.22 2.77 6.33
N PRO A 64 13.31 2.86 7.10
CA PRO A 64 14.64 3.13 6.56
C PRO A 64 15.16 2.01 5.64
N ASP A 65 14.60 0.80 5.74
CA ASP A 65 15.01 -0.36 4.93
C ASP A 65 14.29 -0.41 3.58
N VAL A 66 13.37 0.52 3.31
CA VAL A 66 12.61 0.58 2.05
C VAL A 66 13.02 1.79 1.23
N THR A 67 13.48 1.54 0.01
CA THR A 67 13.71 2.60 -0.97
C THR A 67 12.39 3.00 -1.62
N ILE A 68 12.02 4.27 -1.48
CA ILE A 68 10.79 4.83 -2.07
C ILE A 68 11.10 5.37 -3.46
N ASP A 69 10.41 4.83 -4.45
CA ASP A 69 10.38 5.36 -5.82
C ASP A 69 8.93 5.59 -6.25
N VAL A 70 8.56 6.86 -6.33
CA VAL A 70 7.21 7.29 -6.72
C VAL A 70 6.90 7.04 -8.19
N GLU A 71 7.89 6.78 -9.04
CA GLU A 71 7.67 6.37 -10.43
C GLU A 71 7.37 4.86 -10.51
N GLN A 72 7.86 4.06 -9.57
CA GLN A 72 7.61 2.62 -9.54
C GLN A 72 6.37 2.25 -8.71
N GLY A 73 6.01 3.10 -7.75
CA GLY A 73 4.95 2.82 -6.79
C GLY A 73 5.41 1.89 -5.67
N LEU A 74 4.51 1.62 -4.72
CA LEU A 74 4.84 0.78 -3.56
C LEU A 74 4.78 -0.71 -3.90
N ALA A 75 5.57 -1.50 -3.17
CA ALA A 75 5.52 -2.95 -3.24
C ALA A 75 4.11 -3.50 -2.99
N ARG A 76 3.63 -4.38 -3.87
CA ARG A 76 2.28 -4.97 -3.81
C ARG A 76 2.24 -6.21 -2.93
N THR A 77 2.68 -6.08 -1.67
CA THR A 77 2.78 -7.17 -0.68
C THR A 77 1.50 -7.98 -0.53
N ARG A 78 0.34 -7.33 -0.75
CA ARG A 78 -0.98 -7.95 -0.68
C ARG A 78 -1.41 -8.76 -1.92
N THR A 79 -0.60 -8.87 -2.97
CA THR A 79 -1.07 -9.53 -4.21
C THR A 79 -1.04 -11.05 -4.09
N ALA A 80 0.00 -11.61 -3.46
CA ALA A 80 0.20 -13.06 -3.36
C ALA A 80 -0.97 -13.76 -2.63
N TRP A 81 -1.29 -13.31 -1.43
CA TRP A 81 -2.35 -13.92 -0.59
C TRP A 81 -3.80 -13.65 -1.07
N VAL A 82 -3.99 -12.76 -2.05
CA VAL A 82 -5.28 -12.51 -2.70
C VAL A 82 -5.45 -13.53 -3.83
N ARG A 83 -4.39 -13.80 -4.59
CA ARG A 83 -4.38 -14.83 -5.64
C ARG A 83 -4.46 -16.25 -5.08
N GLU A 84 -3.78 -16.49 -3.95
CA GLU A 84 -3.75 -17.78 -3.25
C GLU A 84 -5.15 -18.35 -2.96
N ARG A 85 -6.16 -17.50 -2.75
CA ARG A 85 -7.55 -17.90 -2.50
C ARG A 85 -8.26 -18.51 -3.72
N GLY A 86 -7.72 -18.29 -4.92
CA GLY A 86 -8.28 -18.82 -6.17
C GLY A 86 -9.69 -18.31 -6.50
N ALA A 87 -10.05 -17.11 -6.01
CA ALA A 87 -11.34 -16.47 -6.21
C ALA A 87 -11.29 -15.27 -7.17
N VAL A 88 -10.12 -14.98 -7.73
CA VAL A 88 -9.90 -13.83 -8.62
C VAL A 88 -9.12 -14.22 -9.85
N GLU A 89 -9.34 -13.49 -10.94
CA GLU A 89 -8.60 -13.60 -12.19
C GLU A 89 -8.15 -12.22 -12.69
N GLU A 90 -7.10 -12.20 -13.50
CA GLU A 90 -6.69 -10.98 -14.20
C GLU A 90 -7.60 -10.69 -15.38
N TYR A 91 -7.81 -9.41 -15.66
CA TYR A 91 -8.45 -8.95 -16.89
C TYR A 91 -7.76 -7.68 -17.40
N ASP A 92 -8.12 -7.24 -18.60
CA ASP A 92 -7.39 -6.16 -19.28
C ASP A 92 -7.67 -4.76 -18.74
N GLY A 93 -8.67 -4.60 -17.88
CA GLY A 93 -9.07 -3.30 -17.36
C GLY A 93 -9.89 -2.47 -18.35
N ARG A 94 -10.37 -1.31 -17.88
CA ARG A 94 -11.03 -0.30 -18.74
C ARG A 94 -9.96 0.64 -19.28
N ALA A 95 -9.97 0.89 -20.59
CA ALA A 95 -9.12 1.91 -21.20
C ALA A 95 -9.45 3.31 -20.65
N ILE A 96 -8.42 4.12 -20.38
CA ILE A 96 -8.57 5.51 -19.94
C ILE A 96 -9.24 6.32 -21.06
N GLN A 97 -10.29 7.05 -20.72
CA GLN A 97 -11.02 7.93 -21.61
C GLN A 97 -10.68 9.41 -21.31
N PRO A 98 -10.83 10.33 -22.28
CA PRO A 98 -10.60 11.76 -22.03
C PRO A 98 -11.42 12.32 -20.86
N VAL A 99 -12.65 11.84 -20.69
CA VAL A 99 -13.55 12.24 -19.60
C VAL A 99 -12.99 11.91 -18.20
N ASP A 100 -12.16 10.87 -18.08
CA ASP A 100 -11.51 10.50 -16.82
C ASP A 100 -10.50 11.57 -16.35
N ASN A 101 -10.03 12.40 -17.30
CA ASN A 101 -9.10 13.50 -17.07
C ASN A 101 -9.75 14.86 -17.36
N GLY A 102 -11.09 14.94 -17.29
CA GLY A 102 -11.84 16.18 -17.48
C GLY A 102 -11.80 16.75 -18.91
N ASN A 103 -11.57 15.89 -19.92
CA ASN A 103 -11.39 16.27 -21.33
C ASN A 103 -10.23 17.28 -21.57
N VAL A 104 -9.26 17.32 -20.65
CA VAL A 104 -8.09 18.17 -20.75
C VAL A 104 -7.05 17.54 -21.67
N SER A 105 -6.33 18.35 -22.45
CA SER A 105 -5.33 17.89 -23.42
C SER A 105 -4.03 18.68 -23.36
N GLY A 106 -2.99 18.16 -24.03
CA GLY A 106 -1.69 18.82 -24.16
C GLY A 106 -1.00 19.05 -22.82
N LYS A 107 -0.44 20.25 -22.63
CA LYS A 107 0.34 20.62 -21.44
C LYS A 107 -0.42 20.55 -20.11
N HIS A 108 -1.76 20.52 -20.15
CA HIS A 108 -2.60 20.47 -18.96
C HIS A 108 -2.96 19.04 -18.54
N LEU A 109 -2.74 18.05 -19.40
CA LEU A 109 -2.98 16.65 -19.09
C LEU A 109 -1.92 16.15 -18.11
N ALA A 110 -2.36 15.51 -17.03
CA ALA A 110 -1.45 14.86 -16.09
C ALA A 110 -0.70 13.72 -16.77
N ARG A 111 0.57 13.50 -16.38
CA ARG A 111 1.35 12.37 -16.87
C ARG A 111 0.72 11.07 -16.37
N ASN A 112 0.57 10.10 -17.27
CA ASN A 112 0.18 8.75 -16.88
C ASN A 112 1.23 8.14 -15.94
N PHE A 113 0.77 7.39 -14.95
CA PHE A 113 1.65 6.59 -14.11
C PHE A 113 2.33 5.50 -14.95
N PRO A 114 3.67 5.34 -14.88
CA PRO A 114 4.39 4.50 -15.84
C PRO A 114 4.19 3.00 -15.57
N THR A 115 3.96 2.61 -14.31
CA THR A 115 3.79 1.20 -13.95
C THR A 115 2.30 0.81 -13.96
N VAL A 116 1.88 0.07 -14.97
CA VAL A 116 0.51 -0.41 -15.10
C VAL A 116 0.44 -1.90 -14.82
N HIS A 117 -0.50 -2.30 -13.98
CA HIS A 117 -0.73 -3.70 -13.63
C HIS A 117 -2.10 -4.18 -14.12
N ARG A 118 -2.19 -5.46 -14.48
CA ARG A 118 -3.49 -6.07 -14.77
C ARG A 118 -4.35 -6.08 -13.50
N PRO A 119 -5.54 -5.47 -13.54
CA PRO A 119 -6.47 -5.52 -12.42
C PRO A 119 -7.01 -6.94 -12.21
N LEU A 120 -7.48 -7.18 -10.99
CA LEU A 120 -8.12 -8.44 -10.62
C LEU A 120 -9.63 -8.24 -10.53
N ARG A 121 -10.39 -9.25 -10.94
CA ARG A 121 -11.85 -9.32 -10.76
C ARG A 121 -12.24 -10.66 -10.12
N ALA A 122 -13.43 -10.70 -9.53
CA ALA A 122 -14.00 -11.95 -9.00
C ALA A 122 -14.15 -12.99 -10.12
N ALA A 123 -13.84 -14.25 -9.79
CA ALA A 123 -13.94 -15.37 -10.71
C ALA A 123 -14.72 -16.52 -10.05
N ASN A 124 -15.37 -17.33 -10.89
CA ASN A 124 -15.93 -18.63 -10.50
C ASN A 124 -16.99 -18.61 -9.37
N GLY A 125 -17.64 -17.47 -9.12
CA GLY A 125 -18.70 -17.32 -8.11
C GLY A 125 -18.25 -17.56 -6.66
N LYS A 126 -16.94 -17.57 -6.40
CA LYS A 126 -16.38 -17.76 -5.06
C LYS A 126 -16.43 -16.46 -4.24
N PRO A 127 -16.43 -16.54 -2.89
CA PRO A 127 -16.28 -15.37 -2.02
C PRO A 127 -15.07 -14.51 -2.39
N VAL A 128 -15.26 -13.18 -2.41
CA VAL A 128 -14.18 -12.22 -2.68
C VAL A 128 -14.13 -11.10 -1.66
N THR A 129 -15.28 -10.77 -1.06
CA THR A 129 -15.36 -9.74 -0.02
C THR A 129 -15.05 -10.35 1.34
N GLN A 130 -14.50 -9.53 2.24
CA GLN A 130 -14.24 -9.95 3.63
C GLN A 130 -15.52 -10.39 4.35
N LEU A 131 -16.67 -9.79 4.00
CA LEU A 131 -17.96 -10.17 4.56
C LEU A 131 -18.39 -11.58 4.14
N GLU A 132 -18.21 -11.94 2.87
CA GLU A 132 -18.53 -13.30 2.40
C GLU A 132 -17.62 -14.34 3.07
N PHE A 133 -16.32 -14.06 3.20
CA PHE A 133 -15.41 -14.93 3.94
C PHE A 133 -15.82 -15.09 5.41
N ALA A 134 -16.13 -13.98 6.09
CA ALA A 134 -16.57 -14.01 7.48
C ALA A 134 -17.87 -14.82 7.66
N ARG A 135 -18.86 -14.64 6.76
CA ARG A 135 -20.11 -15.42 6.77
C ARG A 135 -19.88 -16.91 6.48
N ALA A 136 -18.85 -17.23 5.70
CA ALA A 136 -18.43 -18.60 5.44
C ALA A 136 -17.55 -19.20 6.56
N GLY A 137 -17.29 -18.46 7.65
CA GLY A 137 -16.43 -18.90 8.74
C GLY A 137 -14.95 -18.95 8.40
N VAL A 138 -14.52 -18.26 7.34
CA VAL A 138 -13.13 -18.21 6.89
C VAL A 138 -12.45 -16.94 7.42
N ILE A 139 -11.39 -17.11 8.19
CA ILE A 139 -10.52 -16.01 8.63
C ILE A 139 -9.46 -15.77 7.55
N THR A 140 -9.43 -14.57 7.00
CA THR A 140 -8.46 -14.20 5.96
C THR A 140 -7.20 -13.62 6.59
N LYS A 141 -6.12 -13.52 5.80
CA LYS A 141 -4.88 -12.92 6.29
C LYS A 141 -4.99 -11.40 6.57
N GLU A 142 -6.06 -10.73 6.16
CA GLU A 142 -6.35 -9.34 6.60
C GLU A 142 -7.02 -9.27 7.99
N MET A 143 -7.46 -10.40 8.54
CA MET A 143 -8.15 -10.48 9.83
C MET A 143 -7.24 -10.98 10.97
N VAL A 144 -6.07 -11.53 10.64
CA VAL A 144 -5.11 -12.12 11.61
C VAL A 144 -3.97 -11.17 11.94
#